data_AF-A0A942ZF15-F1
#
_entry.id   AF-A0A942ZF15-F1
#
_cell.length_a   1.000
_cell.length_b   1.000
_cell.length_c   1.000
_cell.angle_alpha   90.00
_cell.angle_beta   90.00
_cell.angle_gamma   90.00
#
_symmetry.space_group_name_H-M   'P 1'
#
loop_
_entity.id
_entity.type
_entity.pdbx_description
1 polymer ?
#
loop_
_entity_poly.entity_id
_entity_poly.type
_entity_poly.pdbx_seq_one_letter_code
_entity_poly.pdbx_strand_id
1 'polypeptide(L)'
;MKKEKDLIAARYLNAHIMAPSNCFDLINVPSVSQIICGNDLPSRMIARQLAEVIRKQTFVYPVIYSGPEFALLDMAKDVDSQAENFVSLLCKGGFNLEETLIVARMDMFLTLRGNARLNNVLFCIRDYFMSDKNFAYKPFLTRAESMPKYFGGKRLKNCDYVVVYDDDMTSAFEGAKLWWELKRLYDDNGPSGKKRKLICLGGKGKLSTFLYSQTEGQMLKATVKNLYVEEGDIIVLDGGNNTGDNLKALNHKIGSDVAIVAVTQRLSAILYASQEFQFPDMKLLRLTIYEKVDETLKWLNGMKLRSGEPALHFWAHVIRRCDAYEGKFMIKLEGIDAQARISGEQLQKKYLIKQPGHMLRTIMQYIPILADLLRHRQDVRSDYAQAVKDCQSFIREKYRTYVAE
;
A
#
# COMPACT_ATOMS: atom_id res chain seq x y z
N MET A 1 14.43 4.10 25.19
CA MET A 1 13.14 3.52 25.65
C MET A 1 11.88 4.20 25.11
N LYS A 2 11.67 5.53 25.24
CA LYS A 2 10.41 6.18 24.78
C LYS A 2 10.17 6.08 23.25
N LYS A 3 11.21 6.29 22.43
CA LYS A 3 11.11 6.26 20.97
C LYS A 3 10.85 4.86 20.40
N GLU A 4 11.37 3.81 21.04
CA GLU A 4 11.13 2.42 20.62
C GLU A 4 9.64 2.04 20.73
N LYS A 5 8.96 2.47 21.81
CA LYS A 5 7.51 2.27 21.95
C LYS A 5 6.71 2.96 20.83
N ASP A 6 7.17 4.12 20.36
CA ASP A 6 6.52 4.86 19.29
C ASP A 6 6.79 4.19 17.91
N LEU A 7 7.99 3.64 17.69
CA LEU A 7 8.29 2.84 16.50
C LEU A 7 7.53 1.50 16.48
N ILE A 8 7.34 0.85 17.62
CA ILE A 8 6.50 -0.34 17.74
C ILE A 8 5.04 -0.02 17.35
N ALA A 9 4.50 1.10 17.85
CA ALA A 9 3.16 1.55 17.48
C ALA A 9 3.05 1.84 15.97
N ALA A 10 4.04 2.51 15.37
CA ALA A 10 4.09 2.74 13.93
C ALA A 10 4.17 1.44 13.12
N ARG A 11 4.99 0.47 13.55
CA ARG A 11 5.12 -0.85 12.91
C ARG A 11 3.79 -1.61 12.94
N TYR A 12 3.07 -1.55 14.05
CA TYR A 12 1.74 -2.14 14.18
C TYR A 12 0.74 -1.48 13.23
N LEU A 13 0.63 -0.15 13.26
CA LEU A 13 -0.27 0.59 12.35
C LEU A 13 0.00 0.27 10.88
N ASN A 14 1.28 0.30 10.49
CA ASN A 14 1.69 0.07 9.12
C ASN A 14 1.29 -1.34 8.64
N ALA A 15 1.46 -2.36 9.49
CA ALA A 15 1.11 -3.74 9.15
C ALA A 15 -0.40 -4.03 9.13
N HIS A 16 -1.24 -3.19 9.76
CA HIS A 16 -2.67 -3.47 9.98
C HIS A 16 -3.64 -2.49 9.28
N ILE A 17 -3.15 -1.36 8.75
CA ILE A 17 -4.00 -0.31 8.12
C ILE A 17 -3.47 0.03 6.72
N MET A 18 -3.40 -1.00 5.88
CA MET A 18 -3.00 -0.87 4.48
C MET A 18 -4.14 -1.35 3.58
N ALA A 19 -4.40 -0.61 2.51
CA ALA A 19 -5.21 -1.11 1.40
C ALA A 19 -4.28 -1.85 0.43
N PRO A 20 -4.37 -3.19 0.27
CA PRO A 20 -3.47 -3.95 -0.58
C PRO A 20 -3.64 -3.60 -2.06
N SER A 21 -2.61 -3.86 -2.86
CA SER A 21 -2.64 -3.71 -4.31
C SER A 21 -3.82 -4.48 -4.92
N ASN A 22 -4.54 -3.87 -5.87
CA ASN A 22 -5.62 -4.50 -6.66
C ASN A 22 -5.38 -4.40 -8.17
N CYS A 23 -4.20 -3.91 -8.58
CA CYS A 23 -3.77 -3.79 -9.96
C CYS A 23 -3.26 -5.10 -10.59
N PHE A 24 -3.54 -6.25 -9.96
CA PHE A 24 -3.14 -7.55 -10.45
C PHE A 24 -4.35 -8.43 -10.76
N ASP A 25 -4.28 -9.16 -11.87
CA ASP A 25 -5.10 -10.35 -12.10
C ASP A 25 -4.56 -11.49 -11.24
N LEU A 26 -5.44 -12.15 -10.48
CA LEU A 26 -5.09 -13.35 -9.74
C LEU A 26 -5.30 -14.57 -10.65
N ILE A 27 -4.24 -15.34 -10.87
CA ILE A 27 -4.18 -16.47 -11.80
C ILE A 27 -4.15 -17.77 -11.00
N ASN A 28 -4.89 -18.78 -11.46
CA ASN A 28 -5.05 -20.10 -10.83
C ASN A 28 -5.34 -20.00 -9.32
N VAL A 29 -6.25 -19.08 -8.97
CA VAL A 29 -6.85 -19.02 -7.63
C VAL A 29 -7.61 -20.33 -7.40
N PRO A 30 -7.45 -20.98 -6.25
CA PRO A 30 -8.11 -22.24 -6.00
C PRO A 30 -9.62 -22.04 -5.86
N SER A 31 -10.40 -22.96 -6.42
CA SER A 31 -11.83 -23.02 -6.19
C SER A 31 -12.09 -23.53 -4.78
N VAL A 32 -12.51 -22.63 -3.89
CA VAL A 32 -12.83 -22.93 -2.48
C VAL A 32 -14.23 -22.41 -2.16
N SER A 33 -14.92 -23.05 -1.23
CA SER A 33 -16.23 -22.59 -0.74
C SER A 33 -16.09 -21.61 0.43
N GLN A 34 -14.91 -21.57 1.07
CA GLN A 34 -14.68 -20.81 2.30
C GLN A 34 -13.32 -20.09 2.26
N ILE A 35 -13.32 -18.85 2.74
CA ILE A 35 -12.09 -18.08 2.99
C ILE A 35 -12.06 -17.67 4.46
N ILE A 36 -11.00 -18.03 5.17
CA ILE A 36 -10.78 -17.61 6.56
C ILE A 36 -9.67 -16.58 6.55
N CYS A 37 -9.89 -15.45 7.21
CA CYS A 37 -8.90 -14.39 7.29
C CYS A 37 -8.92 -13.73 8.66
N GLY A 38 -7.81 -13.07 8.98
CA GLY A 38 -7.73 -12.23 10.17
C GLY A 38 -8.71 -11.06 10.13
N ASN A 39 -8.81 -10.36 11.25
CA ASN A 39 -9.76 -9.26 11.40
C ASN A 39 -9.21 -7.93 10.87
N ASP A 40 -7.91 -7.87 10.54
CA ASP A 40 -7.26 -6.65 10.06
C ASP A 40 -7.68 -6.27 8.62
N LEU A 41 -7.55 -4.98 8.31
CA LEU A 41 -7.95 -4.43 7.00
C LEU A 41 -7.24 -5.12 5.81
N PRO A 42 -5.91 -5.34 5.82
CA PRO A 42 -5.23 -6.07 4.75
C PRO A 42 -5.81 -7.46 4.49
N SER A 43 -6.00 -8.29 5.51
CA SER A 43 -6.46 -9.67 5.31
C SER A 43 -7.90 -9.71 4.78
N ARG A 44 -8.79 -8.86 5.31
CA ARG A 44 -10.17 -8.72 4.82
C ARG A 44 -10.22 -8.26 3.36
N MET A 45 -9.39 -7.29 2.97
CA MET A 45 -9.35 -6.81 1.58
C MET A 45 -8.79 -7.87 0.62
N ILE A 46 -7.77 -8.63 1.03
CA ILE A 46 -7.24 -9.76 0.26
C ILE A 46 -8.33 -10.83 0.09
N ALA A 47 -9.03 -11.19 1.17
CA ALA A 47 -10.11 -12.17 1.14
C ALA A 47 -11.24 -11.74 0.17
N ARG A 48 -11.62 -10.46 0.16
CA ARG A 48 -12.60 -9.92 -0.80
C ARG A 48 -12.11 -10.03 -2.24
N GLN A 49 -10.85 -9.66 -2.53
CA GLN A 49 -10.28 -9.81 -3.88
C GLN A 49 -10.28 -11.27 -4.35
N LEU A 50 -9.96 -12.21 -3.45
CA LEU A 50 -10.00 -13.64 -3.74
C LEU A 50 -11.42 -14.13 -4.00
N ALA A 51 -12.38 -13.74 -3.15
CA ALA A 51 -13.78 -14.11 -3.27
C ALA A 51 -14.40 -13.65 -4.61
N GLU A 52 -14.07 -12.45 -5.07
CA GLU A 52 -14.51 -11.96 -6.37
C GLU A 52 -13.98 -12.80 -7.54
N VAL A 53 -12.72 -13.24 -7.45
CA VAL A 53 -12.12 -14.10 -8.49
C VAL A 53 -12.75 -15.49 -8.46
N ILE A 54 -12.92 -16.09 -7.29
CA ILE A 54 -13.56 -17.39 -7.12
C ILE A 54 -15.00 -17.35 -7.64
N ARG A 55 -15.78 -16.32 -7.29
CA ARG A 55 -17.15 -16.15 -7.80
C ARG A 55 -17.20 -16.16 -9.33
N LYS A 56 -16.25 -15.51 -10.00
CA LYS A 56 -16.19 -15.48 -11.47
C LYS A 56 -15.84 -16.84 -12.07
N GLN A 57 -15.15 -17.70 -11.33
CA GLN A 57 -14.75 -19.04 -11.77
C GLN A 57 -15.83 -20.10 -11.50
N THR A 58 -16.49 -20.03 -10.35
CA THR A 58 -17.39 -21.08 -9.85
C THR A 58 -18.87 -20.70 -9.83
N PHE A 59 -19.19 -19.42 -10.09
CA PHE A 59 -20.52 -18.82 -9.91
C PHE A 59 -21.07 -18.88 -8.48
N VAL A 60 -20.25 -19.27 -7.49
CA VAL A 60 -20.59 -19.31 -6.07
C VAL A 60 -19.69 -18.33 -5.32
N TYR A 61 -20.29 -17.50 -4.47
CA TYR A 61 -19.51 -16.60 -3.62
C TYR A 61 -19.00 -17.37 -2.40
N PRO A 62 -17.69 -17.47 -2.17
CA PRO A 62 -17.19 -18.16 -0.99
C PRO A 62 -17.57 -17.38 0.27
N VAL A 63 -17.88 -18.11 1.34
CA VAL A 63 -18.17 -17.50 2.65
C VAL A 63 -16.86 -17.00 3.24
N ILE A 64 -16.82 -15.71 3.60
CA ILE A 64 -15.66 -15.11 4.27
C ILE A 64 -15.89 -15.15 5.78
N TYR A 65 -15.05 -15.88 6.49
CA TYR A 65 -14.99 -15.89 7.94
C TYR A 65 -13.89 -14.93 8.42
N SER A 66 -14.31 -13.93 9.19
CA SER A 66 -13.45 -12.94 9.82
C SER A 66 -14.09 -12.47 11.12
N GLY A 67 -13.33 -12.42 12.21
CA GLY A 67 -13.87 -12.13 13.53
C GLY A 67 -12.78 -12.12 14.61
N PRO A 68 -13.08 -11.68 15.84
CA PRO A 68 -12.13 -11.68 16.96
C PRO A 68 -11.47 -13.04 17.21
N GLU A 69 -12.19 -14.14 16.97
CA GLU A 69 -11.71 -15.52 17.07
C GLU A 69 -10.59 -15.86 16.07
N PHE A 70 -10.48 -15.07 14.99
CA PHE A 70 -9.45 -15.20 13.96
C PHE A 70 -8.36 -14.13 14.07
N ALA A 71 -8.39 -13.27 15.10
CA ALA A 71 -7.38 -12.21 15.31
C ALA A 71 -5.96 -12.77 15.43
N LEU A 72 -5.82 -14.05 15.77
CA LEU A 72 -4.56 -14.80 15.77
C LEU A 72 -3.82 -14.78 14.44
N LEU A 73 -4.56 -14.74 13.33
CA LEU A 73 -3.99 -14.62 11.98
C LEU A 73 -3.30 -13.25 11.76
N ASP A 74 -3.61 -12.27 12.60
CA ASP A 74 -3.04 -10.92 12.57
C ASP A 74 -1.81 -10.77 13.49
N MET A 75 -1.68 -11.65 14.50
CA MET A 75 -0.73 -11.52 15.61
C MET A 75 0.68 -12.04 15.28
N ALA A 76 1.69 -11.42 15.89
CA ALA A 76 3.11 -11.78 15.73
C ALA A 76 3.74 -12.40 17.00
N LYS A 77 2.98 -12.57 18.09
CA LYS A 77 3.47 -13.05 19.40
C LYS A 77 2.55 -14.13 19.96
N ASP A 78 3.14 -15.08 20.70
CA ASP A 78 2.50 -16.29 21.25
C ASP A 78 1.87 -17.24 20.21
N VAL A 79 2.52 -17.34 19.05
CA VAL A 79 2.02 -18.13 17.91
C VAL A 79 1.88 -19.63 18.27
N ASP A 80 2.81 -20.18 19.05
CA ASP A 80 2.84 -21.62 19.33
C ASP A 80 1.72 -22.08 20.28
N SER A 81 1.45 -21.32 21.35
CA SER A 81 0.40 -21.66 22.32
C SER A 81 -1.01 -21.41 21.76
N GLN A 82 -1.13 -20.52 20.78
CA GLN A 82 -2.42 -20.14 20.19
C GLN A 82 -2.71 -20.84 18.84
N ALA A 83 -1.70 -21.42 18.20
CA ALA A 83 -1.89 -22.24 17.00
C ALA A 83 -2.77 -23.47 17.27
N GLU A 84 -2.59 -24.16 18.40
CA GLU A 84 -3.44 -25.30 18.78
C GLU A 84 -4.90 -24.87 19.02
N ASN A 85 -5.12 -23.69 19.60
CA ASN A 85 -6.47 -23.14 19.76
C ASN A 85 -7.11 -22.83 18.40
N PHE A 86 -6.34 -22.28 17.47
CA PHE A 86 -6.80 -22.01 16.11
C PHE A 86 -7.12 -23.31 15.34
N VAL A 87 -6.25 -24.32 15.41
CA VAL A 87 -6.50 -25.64 14.81
C VAL A 87 -7.74 -26.28 15.43
N SER A 88 -7.88 -26.23 16.75
CA SER A 88 -9.06 -26.71 17.47
C SER A 88 -10.33 -25.99 17.03
N LEU A 89 -10.29 -24.66 16.85
CA LEU A 89 -11.39 -23.87 16.31
C LEU A 89 -11.78 -24.33 14.90
N LEU A 90 -10.81 -24.54 14.01
CA LEU A 90 -11.06 -25.03 12.66
C LEU A 90 -11.68 -26.44 12.65
N CYS A 91 -11.15 -27.37 13.45
CA CYS A 91 -11.64 -28.73 13.50
C CYS A 91 -13.01 -28.85 14.18
N LYS A 92 -13.25 -28.09 15.27
CA LYS A 92 -14.53 -28.13 16.02
C LYS A 92 -15.62 -27.28 15.39
N GLY A 93 -15.25 -26.24 14.66
CA GLY A 93 -16.17 -25.32 14.00
C GLY A 93 -16.89 -25.90 12.78
N GLY A 94 -16.56 -27.14 12.38
CA GLY A 94 -17.22 -27.81 11.25
C GLY A 94 -16.81 -27.26 9.88
N PHE A 95 -15.66 -26.60 9.78
CA PHE A 95 -15.13 -26.10 8.51
C PHE A 95 -14.74 -27.26 7.58
N ASN A 96 -15.08 -27.15 6.30
CA ASN A 96 -14.59 -28.10 5.30
C ASN A 96 -13.17 -27.70 4.90
N LEU A 97 -12.17 -28.31 5.54
CA LEU A 97 -10.76 -27.93 5.39
C LEU A 97 -10.23 -28.09 3.95
N GLU A 98 -10.80 -29.01 3.17
CA GLU A 98 -10.40 -29.24 1.77
C GLU A 98 -10.88 -28.13 0.83
N GLU A 99 -11.95 -27.43 1.23
CA GLU A 99 -12.53 -26.31 0.50
C GLU A 99 -12.25 -24.97 1.19
N THR A 100 -11.21 -24.90 2.03
CA THR A 100 -10.85 -23.72 2.81
C THR A 100 -9.54 -23.11 2.33
N LEU A 101 -9.57 -21.79 2.08
CA LEU A 101 -8.39 -20.95 1.88
C LEU A 101 -8.17 -20.04 3.09
N ILE A 102 -7.00 -20.09 3.71
CA ILE A 102 -6.63 -19.20 4.82
C ILE A 102 -5.74 -18.07 4.32
N VAL A 103 -6.15 -16.82 4.54
CA VAL A 103 -5.28 -15.65 4.40
C VAL A 103 -4.50 -15.47 5.70
N ALA A 104 -3.19 -15.70 5.65
CA ALA A 104 -2.34 -15.70 6.85
C ALA A 104 -1.03 -14.96 6.60
N ARG A 105 -0.47 -14.37 7.65
CA ARG A 105 0.92 -13.91 7.65
C ARG A 105 1.91 -15.08 7.52
N MET A 106 3.11 -14.78 7.05
CA MET A 106 4.17 -15.77 6.91
C MET A 106 4.51 -16.48 8.22
N ASP A 107 4.66 -15.75 9.32
CA ASP A 107 4.96 -16.32 10.64
C ASP A 107 3.87 -17.32 11.09
N MET A 108 2.61 -16.95 10.96
CA MET A 108 1.49 -17.84 11.29
C MET A 108 1.47 -19.08 10.38
N PHE A 109 1.71 -18.93 9.08
CA PHE A 109 1.86 -20.08 8.18
C PHE A 109 2.99 -21.01 8.62
N LEU A 110 4.15 -20.46 9.02
CA LEU A 110 5.30 -21.24 9.46
C LEU A 110 5.03 -22.04 10.75
N THR A 111 4.19 -21.53 11.64
CA THR A 111 3.72 -22.27 12.82
C THR A 111 2.66 -23.31 12.44
N LEU A 112 1.66 -22.94 11.64
CA LEU A 112 0.55 -23.83 11.27
C LEU A 112 0.94 -24.99 10.36
N ARG A 113 1.93 -24.80 9.47
CA ARG A 113 2.35 -25.83 8.49
C ARG A 113 2.79 -27.15 9.13
N GLY A 114 3.24 -27.11 10.39
CA GLY A 114 3.67 -28.30 11.15
C GLY A 114 2.51 -29.19 11.61
N ASN A 115 1.28 -28.68 11.63
CA ASN A 115 0.14 -29.41 12.17
C ASN A 115 -0.50 -30.33 11.09
N ALA A 116 -0.49 -31.65 11.35
CA ALA A 116 -1.01 -32.65 10.41
C ALA A 116 -2.50 -32.48 10.08
N ARG A 117 -3.28 -31.86 10.97
CA ARG A 117 -4.73 -31.63 10.76
C ARG A 117 -5.01 -30.59 9.68
N LEU A 118 -4.03 -29.78 9.30
CA LEU A 118 -4.16 -28.74 8.28
C LEU A 118 -3.56 -29.13 6.93
N ASN A 119 -3.28 -30.42 6.70
CA ASN A 119 -2.60 -30.88 5.47
C ASN A 119 -3.35 -30.51 4.18
N ASN A 120 -4.67 -30.47 4.21
CA ASN A 120 -5.51 -30.21 3.04
C ASN A 120 -5.92 -28.73 2.92
N VAL A 121 -5.45 -27.87 3.83
CA VAL A 121 -5.80 -26.44 3.84
C VAL A 121 -4.88 -25.66 2.91
N LEU A 122 -5.48 -24.78 2.11
CA LEU A 122 -4.76 -23.87 1.23
C LEU A 122 -4.42 -22.58 1.97
N PHE A 123 -3.25 -22.01 1.70
CA PHE A 123 -2.83 -20.75 2.30
C PHE A 123 -2.58 -19.69 1.24
N CYS A 124 -3.16 -18.51 1.41
CA CYS A 124 -2.76 -17.28 0.75
C CYS A 124 -1.85 -16.51 1.71
N ILE A 125 -0.55 -16.50 1.43
CA ILE A 125 0.42 -15.81 2.26
C ILE A 125 0.32 -14.30 2.04
N ARG A 126 0.00 -13.58 3.11
CA ARG A 126 -0.26 -12.14 3.08
C ARG A 126 0.96 -11.34 2.66
N ASP A 127 2.10 -11.55 3.30
CA ASP A 127 3.38 -10.85 3.01
C ASP A 127 3.77 -10.96 1.54
N TYR A 128 3.52 -12.12 0.98
CA TYR A 128 3.73 -12.49 -0.40
C TYR A 128 2.72 -11.82 -1.34
N PHE A 129 1.44 -11.82 -0.96
CA PHE A 129 0.41 -11.08 -1.67
C PHE A 129 0.70 -9.56 -1.68
N MET A 130 1.22 -9.02 -0.58
CA MET A 130 1.54 -7.60 -0.44
C MET A 130 2.88 -7.20 -1.08
N SER A 131 3.72 -8.16 -1.43
CA SER A 131 5.02 -7.88 -2.03
C SER A 131 4.87 -7.57 -3.52
N ASP A 132 5.26 -6.36 -3.91
CA ASP A 132 5.28 -5.94 -5.32
C ASP A 132 6.64 -6.18 -6.01
N LYS A 133 7.61 -6.79 -5.31
CA LYS A 133 8.94 -7.09 -5.88
C LYS A 133 8.79 -7.98 -7.12
N ASN A 134 9.01 -7.38 -8.29
CA ASN A 134 8.96 -7.97 -9.63
C ASN A 134 7.59 -8.11 -10.31
N PHE A 135 6.53 -7.49 -9.78
CA PHE A 135 5.20 -7.46 -10.42
C PHE A 135 4.55 -8.84 -10.72
N ALA A 136 5.17 -9.92 -10.23
CA ALA A 136 4.72 -11.30 -10.32
C ALA A 136 5.09 -12.02 -9.03
N TYR A 137 4.09 -12.61 -8.37
CA TYR A 137 4.27 -13.34 -7.11
C TYR A 137 3.36 -14.57 -7.08
N LYS A 138 3.75 -15.64 -6.38
CA LYS A 138 2.93 -16.83 -6.12
C LYS A 138 2.45 -16.85 -4.66
N PRO A 139 1.31 -16.21 -4.33
CA PRO A 139 0.90 -16.07 -2.94
C PRO A 139 0.32 -17.36 -2.36
N PHE A 140 -0.03 -18.34 -3.19
CA PHE A 140 -0.71 -19.54 -2.73
C PHE A 140 0.24 -20.71 -2.49
N LEU A 141 0.05 -21.39 -1.37
CA LEU A 141 0.82 -22.54 -0.93
C LEU A 141 -0.09 -23.68 -0.49
N THR A 142 0.27 -24.90 -0.90
CA THR A 142 -0.24 -26.14 -0.26
C THR A 142 0.87 -26.77 0.57
N ARG A 143 0.47 -27.58 1.55
CA ARG A 143 1.39 -28.53 2.18
C ARG A 143 1.48 -29.77 1.30
N ALA A 144 2.66 -30.03 0.72
CA ALA A 144 3.03 -31.37 0.25
C ALA A 144 4.07 -31.94 1.23
N GLU A 145 4.08 -33.26 1.40
CA GLU A 145 4.76 -33.99 2.49
C GLU A 145 6.26 -33.68 2.70
N SER A 146 6.93 -33.05 1.73
CA SER A 146 8.35 -32.69 1.82
C SER A 146 8.69 -31.21 1.58
N MET A 147 7.85 -30.39 0.94
CA MET A 147 8.07 -28.94 0.74
C MET A 147 6.79 -28.17 0.32
N PRO A 148 6.70 -26.85 0.60
CA PRO A 148 5.58 -26.02 0.12
C PRO A 148 5.51 -26.01 -1.42
N LYS A 149 4.34 -26.31 -1.98
CA LYS A 149 4.10 -26.18 -3.43
C LYS A 149 3.40 -24.86 -3.70
N TYR A 150 4.05 -24.00 -4.48
CA TYR A 150 3.47 -22.76 -4.95
C TYR A 150 2.54 -23.01 -6.13
N PHE A 151 1.33 -22.46 -6.05
CA PHE A 151 0.37 -22.51 -7.14
C PHE A 151 -0.21 -21.12 -7.38
N GLY A 152 -0.64 -20.87 -8.62
CA GLY A 152 -1.16 -19.58 -9.04
C GLY A 152 -0.21 -18.41 -8.86
N GLY A 153 -0.74 -17.21 -9.07
CA GLY A 153 0.06 -16.00 -8.98
C GLY A 153 -0.69 -14.73 -9.27
N LYS A 154 0.07 -13.64 -9.37
CA LYS A 154 -0.39 -12.32 -9.76
C LYS A 154 0.21 -11.94 -11.10
N ARG A 155 -0.61 -11.36 -11.98
CA ARG A 155 -0.15 -10.71 -13.22
C ARG A 155 -0.62 -9.28 -13.24
N LEU A 156 0.29 -8.35 -13.48
CA LEU A 156 -0.02 -6.92 -13.54
C LEU A 156 -1.08 -6.65 -14.62
N LYS A 157 -2.15 -5.93 -14.29
CA LYS A 157 -3.18 -5.51 -15.24
C LYS A 157 -2.63 -4.44 -16.18
N ASN A 158 -3.09 -4.44 -17.43
CA ASN A 158 -2.84 -3.31 -18.33
C ASN A 158 -3.65 -2.08 -17.87
N CYS A 159 -3.14 -0.88 -18.12
CA CYS A 159 -3.80 0.39 -17.85
C CYS A 159 -3.48 1.45 -18.90
N ASP A 160 -4.32 2.48 -18.99
CA ASP A 160 -4.14 3.65 -19.86
C ASP A 160 -3.30 4.73 -19.17
N TYR A 161 -3.34 4.78 -17.85
CA TYR A 161 -2.61 5.76 -17.06
C TYR A 161 -1.83 5.11 -15.90
N VAL A 162 -0.58 5.52 -15.72
CA VAL A 162 0.16 5.35 -14.48
C VAL A 162 0.10 6.65 -13.71
N VAL A 163 -0.26 6.62 -12.42
CA VAL A 163 -0.39 7.83 -11.60
C VAL A 163 0.66 7.79 -10.51
N VAL A 164 1.47 8.85 -10.43
CA VAL A 164 2.35 9.14 -9.29
C VAL A 164 1.72 10.28 -8.49
N TYR A 165 1.73 10.15 -7.17
CA TYR A 165 0.78 10.80 -6.28
C TYR A 165 1.47 11.60 -5.17
N ASP A 166 1.02 12.84 -4.97
CA ASP A 166 1.40 13.76 -3.87
C ASP A 166 2.88 14.23 -3.93
N ASP A 167 3.40 14.75 -2.81
CA ASP A 167 4.82 15.07 -2.63
C ASP A 167 5.74 13.85 -2.42
N ASP A 168 5.26 12.64 -2.73
CA ASP A 168 5.92 11.39 -2.38
C ASP A 168 6.87 10.88 -3.48
N MET A 169 8.18 11.13 -3.34
CA MET A 169 9.16 10.64 -4.32
C MET A 169 9.21 9.12 -4.43
N THR A 170 8.84 8.36 -3.38
CA THR A 170 8.75 6.90 -3.47
C THR A 170 7.65 6.49 -4.46
N SER A 171 6.54 7.22 -4.51
CA SER A 171 5.50 7.04 -5.53
C SER A 171 6.06 7.27 -6.94
N ALA A 172 6.88 8.31 -7.14
CA ALA A 172 7.52 8.58 -8.44
C ALA A 172 8.46 7.46 -8.88
N PHE A 173 9.31 6.97 -7.98
CA PHE A 173 10.26 5.88 -8.27
C PHE A 173 9.54 4.59 -8.65
N GLU A 174 8.58 4.15 -7.85
CA GLU A 174 7.85 2.90 -8.12
C GLU A 174 6.87 3.06 -9.29
N GLY A 175 6.28 4.24 -9.49
CA GLY A 175 5.48 4.54 -10.67
C GLY A 175 6.28 4.50 -11.97
N ALA A 176 7.53 4.97 -11.97
CA ALA A 176 8.42 4.84 -13.13
C ALA A 176 8.79 3.37 -13.40
N LYS A 177 9.08 2.58 -12.36
CA LYS A 177 9.30 1.13 -12.52
C LYS A 177 8.06 0.42 -13.08
N LEU A 178 6.88 0.79 -12.59
CA LEU A 178 5.60 0.29 -13.09
C LEU A 178 5.38 0.66 -14.57
N TRP A 179 5.68 1.91 -14.94
CA TRP A 179 5.61 2.37 -16.33
C TRP A 179 6.44 1.49 -17.27
N TRP A 180 7.70 1.25 -16.92
CA TRP A 180 8.60 0.41 -17.72
C TRP A 180 8.18 -1.05 -17.74
N GLU A 181 7.66 -1.58 -16.63
CA GLU A 181 7.10 -2.93 -16.60
C GLU A 181 5.88 -3.07 -17.54
N LEU A 182 4.98 -2.08 -17.54
CA LEU A 182 3.82 -2.07 -18.43
C LEU A 182 4.24 -1.97 -19.89
N LYS A 183 5.23 -1.13 -20.21
CA LYS A 183 5.80 -1.06 -21.58
C LYS A 183 6.40 -2.40 -22.00
N ARG A 184 7.12 -3.09 -21.11
CA ARG A 184 7.68 -4.42 -21.36
C ARG A 184 6.60 -5.49 -21.59
N LEU A 185 5.50 -5.43 -20.84
CA LEU A 185 4.44 -6.46 -20.86
C LEU A 185 3.38 -6.23 -21.94
N TYR A 186 3.06 -4.97 -22.22
CA TYR A 186 1.88 -4.55 -23.00
C TYR A 186 2.19 -3.50 -24.06
N ASP A 187 3.47 -3.22 -24.32
CA ASP A 187 3.91 -2.15 -25.20
C ASP A 187 3.39 -0.77 -24.75
N ASP A 188 3.43 0.23 -25.63
CA ASP A 188 3.07 1.61 -25.34
C ASP A 188 1.57 1.85 -25.09
N ASN A 189 0.68 0.92 -25.46
CA ASN A 189 -0.76 1.17 -25.48
C ASN A 189 -1.51 0.59 -24.26
N GLY A 190 -2.44 1.38 -23.74
CA GLY A 190 -3.40 0.94 -22.73
C GLY A 190 -4.57 0.13 -23.32
N PRO A 191 -5.46 -0.41 -22.46
CA PRO A 191 -6.62 -1.18 -22.89
C PRO A 191 -7.62 -0.37 -23.73
N SER A 192 -7.60 0.96 -23.69
CA SER A 192 -8.41 1.82 -24.58
C SER A 192 -7.85 1.91 -26.00
N GLY A 193 -6.68 1.31 -26.29
CA GLY A 193 -5.96 1.43 -27.56
C GLY A 193 -5.16 2.73 -27.70
N LYS A 194 -5.23 3.65 -26.74
CA LYS A 194 -4.45 4.90 -26.71
C LYS A 194 -3.03 4.64 -26.19
N LYS A 195 -2.08 5.46 -26.62
CA LYS A 195 -0.74 5.51 -26.02
C LYS A 195 -0.87 5.85 -24.53
N ARG A 196 -0.34 4.98 -23.66
CA ARG A 196 -0.33 5.12 -22.21
C ARG A 196 0.30 6.45 -21.81
N LYS A 197 -0.12 7.03 -20.69
CA LYS A 197 0.46 8.26 -20.13
C LYS A 197 0.76 8.12 -18.65
N LEU A 198 1.77 8.84 -18.17
CA LEU A 198 2.11 8.96 -16.76
C LEU A 198 1.58 10.29 -16.23
N ILE A 199 0.67 10.23 -15.26
CA ILE A 199 0.08 11.40 -14.60
C ILE A 199 0.87 11.70 -13.32
N CYS A 200 1.45 12.89 -13.25
CA CYS A 200 2.02 13.47 -12.04
C CYS A 200 0.95 14.30 -11.33
N LEU A 201 0.37 13.74 -10.26
CA LEU A 201 -0.76 14.33 -9.52
C LEU A 201 -0.29 14.89 -8.17
N GLY A 202 -0.31 16.22 -8.03
CA GLY A 202 0.03 16.89 -6.77
C GLY A 202 0.10 18.39 -6.95
N GLY A 203 -0.55 19.16 -6.07
CA GLY A 203 -0.60 20.62 -6.18
C GLY A 203 0.48 21.32 -5.37
N LYS A 204 0.07 22.20 -4.44
CA LYS A 204 0.98 22.90 -3.52
C LYS A 204 0.67 22.58 -2.07
N GLY A 205 1.40 21.63 -1.50
CA GLY A 205 1.48 21.42 -0.07
C GLY A 205 2.26 22.53 0.67
N LYS A 206 2.09 22.56 1.99
CA LYS A 206 2.82 23.51 2.85
C LYS A 206 4.32 23.25 2.84
N LEU A 207 4.74 21.98 2.86
CA LEU A 207 6.16 21.61 2.88
C LEU A 207 6.84 21.90 1.53
N SER A 208 6.17 21.56 0.43
CA SER A 208 6.65 21.83 -0.93
C SER A 208 6.83 23.33 -1.18
N THR A 209 5.93 24.17 -0.66
CA THR A 209 6.08 25.66 -0.71
C THR A 209 7.38 26.17 -0.06
N PHE A 210 7.89 25.51 0.98
CA PHE A 210 9.14 25.91 1.65
C PHE A 210 10.39 25.26 1.05
N LEU A 211 10.25 24.08 0.45
CA LEU A 211 11.37 23.30 -0.06
C LEU A 211 11.70 23.57 -1.52
N TYR A 212 10.67 23.86 -2.31
CA TYR A 212 10.72 23.87 -3.76
C TYR A 212 9.96 25.08 -4.31
N SER A 213 10.47 25.66 -5.40
CA SER A 213 9.80 26.75 -6.12
C SER A 213 8.67 26.27 -7.03
N GLN A 214 8.53 24.96 -7.20
CA GLN A 214 7.63 24.28 -8.13
C GLN A 214 6.48 23.58 -7.39
N THR A 215 5.41 23.26 -8.11
CA THR A 215 4.33 22.39 -7.59
C THR A 215 4.83 20.96 -7.43
N GLU A 216 4.15 20.16 -6.60
CA GLU A 216 4.48 18.75 -6.37
C GLU A 216 4.41 17.96 -7.68
N GLY A 217 3.39 18.19 -8.51
CA GLY A 217 3.26 17.60 -9.83
C GLY A 217 4.44 17.90 -10.76
N GLN A 218 4.99 19.11 -10.72
CA GLN A 218 6.19 19.47 -11.50
C GLN A 218 7.46 18.78 -10.98
N MET A 219 7.60 18.62 -9.67
CA MET A 219 8.70 17.85 -9.10
C MET A 219 8.62 16.37 -9.45
N LEU A 220 7.42 15.80 -9.38
CA LEU A 220 7.15 14.43 -9.81
C LEU A 220 7.51 14.26 -11.29
N LYS A 221 7.11 15.20 -12.16
CA LYS A 221 7.50 15.23 -13.59
C LYS A 221 9.02 15.23 -13.74
N ALA A 222 9.72 16.13 -13.06
CA ALA A 222 11.18 16.19 -13.12
C ALA A 222 11.83 14.86 -12.70
N THR A 223 11.29 14.23 -11.66
CA THR A 223 11.76 12.94 -11.16
C THR A 223 11.56 11.84 -12.19
N VAL A 224 10.35 11.66 -12.73
CA VAL A 224 10.09 10.59 -13.70
C VAL A 224 10.81 10.82 -15.04
N LYS A 225 11.06 12.08 -15.44
CA LYS A 225 11.96 12.40 -16.56
C LYS A 225 13.39 11.92 -16.31
N ASN A 226 13.91 12.13 -15.10
CA ASN A 226 15.22 11.58 -14.71
C ASN A 226 15.24 10.05 -14.70
N LEU A 227 14.07 9.39 -14.71
CA LEU A 227 13.91 7.95 -14.81
C LEU A 227 13.51 7.50 -16.22
N TYR A 228 13.91 8.30 -17.21
CA TYR A 228 13.82 8.04 -18.65
C TYR A 228 12.40 8.07 -19.24
N VAL A 229 11.39 8.51 -18.48
CA VAL A 229 10.04 8.68 -19.05
C VAL A 229 10.03 9.91 -19.97
N GLU A 230 9.61 9.72 -21.22
CA GLU A 230 9.58 10.78 -22.22
C GLU A 230 8.62 11.90 -21.83
N GLU A 231 9.00 13.15 -22.09
CA GLU A 231 8.17 14.31 -21.72
C GLU A 231 6.81 14.30 -22.41
N GLY A 232 6.74 13.82 -23.65
CA GLY A 232 5.47 13.68 -24.39
C GLY A 232 4.51 12.67 -23.77
N ASP A 233 4.98 11.80 -22.88
CA ASP A 233 4.18 10.79 -22.20
C ASP A 233 3.75 11.20 -20.79
N ILE A 234 4.15 12.38 -20.31
CA ILE A 234 3.85 12.86 -18.98
C ILE A 234 2.74 13.92 -19.01
N ILE A 235 1.79 13.79 -18.09
CA ILE A 235 0.71 14.75 -17.85
C ILE A 235 0.85 15.26 -16.42
N VAL A 236 0.81 16.58 -16.22
CA VAL A 236 0.85 17.17 -14.88
C VAL A 236 -0.54 17.66 -14.50
N LEU A 237 -1.01 17.24 -13.32
CA LEU A 237 -2.24 17.71 -12.70
C LEU A 237 -1.89 18.30 -11.33
N ASP A 238 -1.70 19.62 -11.26
CA ASP A 238 -1.16 20.32 -10.08
C ASP A 238 -2.07 21.44 -9.54
N GLY A 239 -3.34 21.43 -9.93
CA GLY A 239 -4.34 22.40 -9.44
C GLY A 239 -5.01 22.05 -8.12
N GLY A 240 -4.81 20.84 -7.58
CA GLY A 240 -5.53 20.36 -6.39
C GLY A 240 -4.85 20.76 -5.07
N ASN A 241 -5.64 21.11 -4.04
CA ASN A 241 -5.10 21.53 -2.74
C ASN A 241 -5.24 20.46 -1.64
N ASN A 242 -5.91 19.35 -1.95
CA ASN A 242 -6.13 18.24 -1.03
C ASN A 242 -6.43 16.94 -1.80
N THR A 243 -6.51 15.82 -1.09
CA THR A 243 -6.80 14.49 -1.67
C THR A 243 -8.08 14.45 -2.52
N GLY A 244 -9.16 15.12 -2.08
CA GLY A 244 -10.43 15.15 -2.81
C GLY A 244 -10.33 15.93 -4.12
N ASP A 245 -9.69 17.11 -4.11
CA ASP A 245 -9.44 17.90 -5.32
C ASP A 245 -8.58 17.13 -6.33
N ASN A 246 -7.53 16.46 -5.83
CA ASN A 246 -6.67 15.62 -6.65
C ASN A 246 -7.45 14.46 -7.29
N LEU A 247 -8.30 13.77 -6.52
CA LEU A 247 -9.16 12.70 -7.03
C LEU A 247 -10.17 13.23 -8.05
N LYS A 248 -10.75 14.42 -7.84
CA LYS A 248 -11.67 15.04 -8.79
C LYS A 248 -10.98 15.35 -10.12
N ALA A 249 -9.80 15.96 -10.08
CA ALA A 249 -9.02 16.26 -11.27
C ALA A 249 -8.61 14.98 -12.01
N LEU A 250 -8.18 13.96 -11.26
CA LEU A 250 -7.83 12.67 -11.82
C LEU A 250 -9.04 11.97 -12.47
N ASN A 251 -10.19 11.94 -11.79
CA ASN A 251 -11.42 11.32 -12.31
C ASN A 251 -11.88 12.01 -13.61
N HIS A 252 -11.83 13.34 -13.65
CA HIS A 252 -12.11 14.08 -14.88
C HIS A 252 -11.14 13.72 -16.02
N LYS A 253 -9.85 13.54 -15.70
CA LYS A 253 -8.82 13.22 -16.69
C LYS A 253 -8.95 11.80 -17.25
N ILE A 254 -9.19 10.81 -16.40
CA ILE A 254 -9.22 9.41 -16.82
C ILE A 254 -10.59 9.00 -17.39
N GLY A 255 -11.69 9.61 -16.92
CA GLY A 255 -13.04 9.23 -17.34
C GLY A 255 -13.29 7.74 -17.16
N SER A 256 -13.57 7.03 -18.26
CA SER A 256 -13.82 5.58 -18.29
C SER A 256 -12.57 4.72 -18.46
N ASP A 257 -11.40 5.33 -18.67
CA ASP A 257 -10.12 4.66 -18.89
C ASP A 257 -9.59 4.09 -17.56
N VAL A 258 -8.68 3.10 -17.64
CA VAL A 258 -8.12 2.42 -16.46
C VAL A 258 -6.83 3.11 -16.02
N ALA A 259 -6.72 3.43 -14.74
CA ALA A 259 -5.50 4.00 -14.16
C ALA A 259 -4.94 3.10 -13.05
N ILE A 260 -3.61 3.03 -12.93
CA ILE A 260 -2.93 2.43 -11.78
C ILE A 260 -2.17 3.54 -11.04
N VAL A 261 -2.52 3.79 -9.78
CA VAL A 261 -1.79 4.71 -8.90
C VAL A 261 -0.77 3.95 -8.06
N ALA A 262 0.49 4.41 -8.13
CA ALA A 262 1.55 3.97 -7.23
C ALA A 262 1.42 4.76 -5.92
N VAL A 263 1.04 4.10 -4.83
CA VAL A 263 0.77 4.75 -3.55
C VAL A 263 1.54 4.07 -2.44
N THR A 264 2.18 4.84 -1.57
CA THR A 264 2.85 4.28 -0.40
C THR A 264 1.87 3.69 0.59
N GLN A 265 2.30 2.64 1.30
CA GLN A 265 1.49 1.92 2.29
C GLN A 265 0.79 2.87 3.27
N ARG A 266 1.52 3.88 3.76
CA ARG A 266 1.04 4.92 4.69
C ARG A 266 -0.10 5.81 4.14
N LEU A 267 -0.22 5.96 2.82
CA LEU A 267 -1.28 6.74 2.16
C LEU A 267 -2.38 5.88 1.53
N SER A 268 -2.12 4.59 1.34
CA SER A 268 -3.01 3.65 0.62
C SER A 268 -4.43 3.60 1.19
N ALA A 269 -4.58 3.51 2.51
CA ALA A 269 -5.88 3.41 3.18
C ALA A 269 -6.70 4.70 3.05
N ILE A 270 -6.04 5.86 3.16
CA ILE A 270 -6.66 7.19 2.97
C ILE A 270 -7.15 7.35 1.54
N LEU A 271 -6.30 6.98 0.56
CA LEU A 271 -6.62 7.06 -0.85
C LEU A 271 -7.81 6.16 -1.20
N TYR A 272 -7.77 4.90 -0.76
CA TYR A 272 -8.86 3.94 -0.93
C TYR A 272 -10.16 4.49 -0.33
N ALA A 273 -10.16 4.86 0.96
CA ALA A 273 -11.37 5.33 1.63
C ALA A 273 -11.96 6.58 0.96
N SER A 274 -11.11 7.48 0.46
CA SER A 274 -11.53 8.70 -0.24
C SER A 274 -12.10 8.42 -1.62
N GLN A 275 -11.44 7.55 -2.41
CA GLN A 275 -11.89 7.20 -3.76
C GLN A 275 -13.22 6.47 -3.72
N GLU A 276 -13.37 5.46 -2.85
CA GLU A 276 -14.63 4.70 -2.74
C GLU A 276 -15.81 5.60 -2.32
N PHE A 277 -15.57 6.64 -1.52
CA PHE A 277 -16.63 7.55 -1.10
C PHE A 277 -17.00 8.57 -2.17
N GLN A 278 -15.99 9.22 -2.75
CA GLN A 278 -16.20 10.38 -3.63
C GLN A 278 -16.40 9.98 -5.08
N PHE A 279 -15.75 8.90 -5.53
CA PHE A 279 -15.72 8.44 -6.92
C PHE A 279 -15.72 6.89 -6.99
N PRO A 280 -16.79 6.21 -6.53
CA PRO A 280 -16.85 4.74 -6.48
C PRO A 280 -16.70 4.08 -7.85
N ASP A 281 -17.21 4.71 -8.92
CA ASP A 281 -17.16 4.16 -10.28
C ASP A 281 -15.82 4.43 -11.00
N MET A 282 -14.89 5.13 -10.35
CA MET A 282 -13.60 5.45 -10.91
C MET A 282 -12.77 4.18 -11.06
N LYS A 283 -12.28 3.89 -12.27
CA LYS A 283 -11.41 2.72 -12.56
C LYS A 283 -9.95 2.95 -12.13
N LEU A 284 -9.77 3.33 -10.87
CA LEU A 284 -8.48 3.59 -10.25
C LEU A 284 -8.01 2.36 -9.46
N LEU A 285 -7.09 1.61 -10.07
CA LEU A 285 -6.39 0.51 -9.44
C LEU A 285 -5.19 1.04 -8.65
N ARG A 286 -4.78 0.32 -7.61
CA ARG A 286 -3.69 0.69 -6.71
C ARG A 286 -2.57 -0.34 -6.80
N LEU A 287 -1.35 0.18 -6.96
CA LEU A 287 -0.12 -0.50 -6.62
C LEU A 287 0.32 0.07 -5.26
N THR A 288 0.14 -0.70 -4.21
CA THR A 288 0.45 -0.28 -2.84
C THR A 288 1.87 -0.68 -2.47
N ILE A 289 2.76 0.31 -2.49
CA ILE A 289 4.19 0.15 -2.22
C ILE A 289 4.37 -0.23 -0.74
N TYR A 290 4.71 -1.50 -0.52
CA TYR A 290 5.01 -2.02 0.81
C TYR A 290 6.33 -1.44 1.33
N GLU A 291 6.28 -0.77 2.48
CA GLU A 291 7.44 -0.13 3.11
C GLU A 291 7.51 -0.56 4.57
N LYS A 292 8.67 -1.06 5.01
CA LYS A 292 8.90 -1.20 6.45
C LYS A 292 9.06 0.18 7.08
N VAL A 293 8.68 0.32 8.35
CA VAL A 293 8.83 1.58 9.09
C VAL A 293 10.27 2.09 9.03
N ASP A 294 11.26 1.22 9.20
CA ASP A 294 12.67 1.60 9.16
C ASP A 294 13.14 2.03 7.76
N GLU A 295 12.52 1.50 6.70
CA GLU A 295 12.78 1.91 5.30
C GLU A 295 12.18 3.30 4.99
N THR A 296 11.14 3.70 5.73
CA THR A 296 10.52 5.03 5.62
C THR A 296 11.36 6.10 6.32
N LEU A 297 12.18 5.76 7.32
CA LEU A 297 12.98 6.71 8.12
C LEU A 297 14.27 7.17 7.40
N LYS A 298 14.12 7.66 6.17
CA LYS A 298 15.22 8.15 5.32
C LYS A 298 15.18 9.67 5.17
N TRP A 299 16.26 10.26 4.65
CA TRP A 299 16.29 11.70 4.40
C TRP A 299 15.41 12.08 3.22
N LEU A 300 15.15 11.14 2.31
CA LEU A 300 14.15 11.23 1.25
C LEU A 300 12.80 11.68 1.82
N ASN A 301 12.17 12.66 1.16
CA ASN A 301 10.94 13.34 1.59
C ASN A 301 11.02 13.96 3.01
N GLY A 302 12.22 14.13 3.57
CA GLY A 302 12.43 14.66 4.92
C GLY A 302 11.96 13.73 6.04
N MET A 303 11.75 12.43 5.77
CA MET A 303 11.13 11.53 6.76
C MET A 303 11.98 11.31 8.01
N LYS A 304 13.31 11.43 7.92
CA LYS A 304 14.28 11.30 9.01
C LYS A 304 14.45 12.57 9.85
N LEU A 305 13.93 13.71 9.38
CA LEU A 305 14.02 14.98 10.10
C LEU A 305 13.50 14.82 11.52
N ARG A 306 14.14 15.52 12.45
CA ARG A 306 13.77 15.49 13.87
C ARG A 306 13.67 14.06 14.38
N SER A 307 14.60 13.21 13.95
CA SER A 307 14.63 11.81 14.40
C SER A 307 13.43 10.98 13.92
N GLY A 308 12.73 11.35 12.84
CA GLY A 308 11.58 10.59 12.32
C GLY A 308 10.21 11.20 12.62
N GLU A 309 10.15 12.41 13.19
CA GLU A 309 8.88 13.05 13.57
C GLU A 309 7.91 13.21 12.36
N PRO A 310 8.35 13.57 11.13
CA PRO A 310 7.44 13.63 9.98
C PRO A 310 6.84 12.28 9.60
N ALA A 311 7.63 11.19 9.61
CA ALA A 311 7.10 9.85 9.34
C ALA A 311 6.05 9.44 10.39
N LEU A 312 6.35 9.66 11.67
CA LEU A 312 5.43 9.43 12.79
C LEU A 312 4.16 10.29 12.70
N HIS A 313 4.27 11.51 12.18
CA HIS A 313 3.12 12.35 11.88
C HIS A 313 2.19 11.70 10.87
N PHE A 314 2.70 11.13 9.77
CA PHE A 314 1.88 10.46 8.76
C PHE A 314 1.09 9.28 9.35
N TRP A 315 1.74 8.36 10.07
CA TRP A 315 1.03 7.23 10.70
C TRP A 315 0.01 7.70 11.75
N ALA A 316 0.33 8.72 12.55
CA ALA A 316 -0.63 9.31 13.49
C ALA A 316 -1.87 9.87 12.78
N HIS A 317 -1.68 10.39 11.56
CA HIS A 317 -2.72 11.09 10.81
C HIS A 317 -3.68 10.13 10.09
N VAL A 318 -3.31 8.86 9.86
CA VAL A 318 -4.15 7.86 9.16
C VAL A 318 -5.46 7.59 9.91
N ILE A 319 -5.36 7.06 11.13
CA ILE A 319 -6.54 6.71 11.95
C ILE A 319 -7.44 7.93 12.15
N ARG A 320 -6.84 9.07 12.49
CA ARG A 320 -7.60 10.30 12.72
C ARG A 320 -8.41 10.75 11.50
N ARG A 321 -7.85 10.66 10.28
CA ARG A 321 -8.59 11.02 9.07
C ARG A 321 -9.74 10.08 8.83
N CYS A 322 -9.50 8.78 9.01
CA CYS A 322 -10.53 7.78 8.85
C CYS A 322 -11.71 8.10 9.77
N ASP A 323 -11.45 8.38 11.05
CA ASP A 323 -12.50 8.68 12.02
C ASP A 323 -13.17 10.06 11.79
N ALA A 324 -12.38 11.10 11.48
CA ALA A 324 -12.89 12.46 11.36
C ALA A 324 -13.67 12.72 10.06
N TYR A 325 -13.36 11.97 8.99
CA TYR A 325 -13.93 12.15 7.66
C TYR A 325 -14.85 11.01 7.20
N GLU A 326 -15.05 9.99 8.04
CA GLU A 326 -16.05 8.95 7.85
C GLU A 326 -17.43 9.57 7.54
N GLY A 327 -18.06 9.12 6.46
CA GLY A 327 -19.38 9.56 6.04
C GLY A 327 -19.44 10.98 5.46
N LYS A 328 -18.31 11.68 5.35
CA LYS A 328 -18.22 13.04 4.78
C LYS A 328 -17.36 13.11 3.52
N PHE A 329 -16.18 12.48 3.57
CA PHE A 329 -15.23 12.45 2.45
C PHE A 329 -14.58 11.06 2.28
N MET A 330 -14.84 10.14 3.20
CA MET A 330 -14.27 8.80 3.26
C MET A 330 -15.34 7.78 3.67
N ILE A 331 -15.25 6.57 3.13
CA ILE A 331 -16.00 5.43 3.66
C ILE A 331 -15.44 5.01 5.01
N LYS A 332 -16.25 4.31 5.79
CA LYS A 332 -15.78 3.63 7.00
C LYS A 332 -14.78 2.54 6.63
N LEU A 333 -13.59 2.57 7.23
CA LEU A 333 -12.65 1.46 7.14
C LEU A 333 -12.99 0.40 8.19
N GLU A 334 -13.53 -0.72 7.74
CA GLU A 334 -13.73 -1.91 8.57
C GLU A 334 -12.39 -2.61 8.85
N GLY A 335 -12.31 -3.35 9.96
CA GLY A 335 -11.11 -4.14 10.27
C GLY A 335 -9.92 -3.34 10.80
N ILE A 336 -10.14 -2.11 11.26
CA ILE A 336 -9.16 -1.42 12.11
C ILE A 336 -9.35 -1.93 13.53
N ASP A 337 -8.48 -2.84 13.95
CA ASP A 337 -8.54 -3.45 15.29
C ASP A 337 -8.26 -2.45 16.43
N ALA A 338 -8.62 -2.84 17.65
CA ALA A 338 -8.49 -1.98 18.83
C ALA A 338 -7.03 -1.59 19.12
N GLN A 339 -6.08 -2.48 18.88
CA GLN A 339 -4.66 -2.23 19.11
C GLN A 339 -4.09 -1.24 18.08
N ALA A 340 -4.58 -1.28 16.84
CA ALA A 340 -4.26 -0.30 15.80
C ALA A 340 -4.80 1.09 16.20
N ARG A 341 -6.03 1.18 16.73
CA ARG A 341 -6.57 2.45 17.26
C ARG A 341 -5.76 3.00 18.43
N ILE A 342 -5.43 2.17 19.42
CA ILE A 342 -4.58 2.53 20.57
C ILE A 342 -3.22 3.04 20.10
N SER A 343 -2.61 2.34 19.14
CA SER A 343 -1.31 2.72 18.55
C SER A 343 -1.42 4.08 17.84
N GLY A 344 -2.50 4.30 17.10
CA GLY A 344 -2.81 5.56 16.43
C GLY A 344 -2.95 6.71 17.41
N GLU A 345 -3.74 6.55 18.47
CA GLU A 345 -3.94 7.55 19.52
C GLU A 345 -2.64 7.91 20.25
N GLN A 346 -1.80 6.91 20.55
CA GLN A 346 -0.49 7.12 21.16
C GLN A 346 0.37 8.06 20.30
N LEU A 347 0.44 7.80 18.99
CA LEU A 347 1.20 8.64 18.07
C LEU A 347 0.56 10.02 17.91
N GLN A 348 -0.77 10.10 17.84
CA GLN A 348 -1.49 11.38 17.72
C GLN A 348 -1.22 12.34 18.88
N LYS A 349 -1.18 11.81 20.11
CA LYS A 349 -0.87 12.61 21.31
C LYS A 349 0.50 13.28 21.24
N LYS A 350 1.45 12.75 20.48
CA LYS A 350 2.83 13.23 20.43
C LYS A 350 3.23 13.90 19.12
N TYR A 351 2.88 13.32 17.97
CA TYR A 351 3.44 13.65 16.66
C TYR A 351 2.47 14.33 15.69
N LEU A 352 1.19 14.48 16.06
CA LEU A 352 0.22 15.09 15.18
C LEU A 352 0.40 16.63 15.12
N ILE A 353 1.06 17.10 14.06
CA ILE A 353 1.37 18.51 13.82
C ILE A 353 0.11 19.37 13.66
N LYS A 354 -0.89 18.90 12.91
CA LYS A 354 -2.14 19.66 12.63
C LYS A 354 -3.27 19.19 13.54
N GLN A 355 -3.60 19.99 14.55
CA GLN A 355 -4.75 19.77 15.43
C GLN A 355 -5.67 21.01 15.44
N PRO A 356 -6.97 20.85 15.09
CA PRO A 356 -7.95 21.92 15.20
C PRO A 356 -7.96 22.50 16.62
N GLY A 357 -7.96 23.82 16.75
CA GLY A 357 -7.94 24.50 18.05
C GLY A 357 -6.57 24.57 18.76
N HIS A 358 -5.51 23.97 18.22
CA HIS A 358 -4.18 23.91 18.86
C HIS A 358 -3.08 24.60 18.04
N MET A 359 -3.31 25.84 17.62
CA MET A 359 -2.41 26.59 16.73
C MET A 359 -0.98 26.75 17.31
N LEU A 360 -0.84 27.04 18.60
CA LEU A 360 0.46 27.19 19.25
C LEU A 360 1.28 25.90 19.21
N ARG A 361 0.64 24.75 19.47
CA ARG A 361 1.26 23.43 19.36
C ARG A 361 1.71 23.14 17.93
N THR A 362 0.86 23.43 16.94
CA THR A 362 1.21 23.27 15.53
C THR A 362 2.46 24.07 15.17
N ILE A 363 2.53 25.33 15.61
CA ILE A 363 3.70 26.19 15.39
C ILE A 363 4.94 25.60 16.09
N MET A 364 4.82 25.22 17.36
CA MET A 364 5.91 24.62 18.15
C MET A 364 6.45 23.31 17.58
N GLN A 365 5.63 22.53 16.86
CA GLN A 365 6.08 21.31 16.20
C GLN A 365 6.65 21.58 14.81
N TYR A 366 6.09 22.56 14.08
CA TYR A 366 6.52 22.87 12.71
C TYR A 366 7.86 23.61 12.67
N ILE A 367 8.10 24.57 13.57
CA ILE A 367 9.34 25.37 13.58
C ILE A 367 10.58 24.47 13.73
N PRO A 368 10.65 23.53 14.70
CA PRO A 368 11.82 22.65 14.82
C PRO A 368 12.03 21.75 13.61
N ILE A 369 10.97 21.25 12.97
CA ILE A 369 11.06 20.45 11.75
C ILE A 369 11.63 21.29 10.60
N LEU A 370 11.15 22.53 10.44
CA LEU A 370 11.65 23.44 9.41
C LEU A 370 13.11 23.84 9.66
N ALA A 371 13.49 24.13 10.90
CA ALA A 371 14.86 24.45 11.26
C ALA A 371 15.81 23.27 10.99
N ASP A 372 15.38 22.05 11.32
CA ASP A 372 16.15 20.84 11.05
C ASP A 372 16.27 20.57 9.55
N LEU A 373 15.22 20.87 8.79
CA LEU A 373 15.21 20.76 7.33
C LEU A 373 16.18 21.73 6.66
N LEU A 374 16.27 22.97 7.16
CA LEU A 374 17.25 23.93 6.67
C LEU A 374 18.68 23.47 6.98
N ARG A 375 18.91 22.90 8.18
CA ARG A 375 20.21 22.35 8.60
C ARG A 375 20.63 21.13 7.75
N HIS A 376 19.70 20.23 7.45
CA HIS A 376 19.94 18.96 6.77
C HIS A 376 19.51 18.97 5.29
N ARG A 377 19.40 20.15 4.68
CA ARG A 377 18.97 20.30 3.28
C ARG A 377 19.87 19.53 2.31
N GLN A 378 21.18 19.51 2.58
CA GLN A 378 22.14 18.77 1.77
C GLN A 378 21.96 17.26 1.90
N ASP A 379 21.68 16.75 3.11
CA ASP A 379 21.42 15.33 3.34
C ASP A 379 20.17 14.87 2.58
N VAL A 380 19.09 15.65 2.64
CA VAL A 380 17.83 15.39 1.89
C VAL A 380 18.09 15.35 0.38
N ARG A 381 18.86 16.31 -0.14
CA ARG A 381 19.22 16.36 -1.56
C ARG A 381 20.12 15.20 -1.98
N SER A 382 21.08 14.83 -1.15
CA SER A 382 22.02 13.73 -1.40
C SER A 382 21.29 12.39 -1.43
N ASP A 383 20.41 12.13 -0.46
CA ASP A 383 19.61 10.91 -0.39
C ASP A 383 18.62 10.82 -1.57
N TYR A 384 18.01 11.94 -1.98
CA TYR A 384 17.20 11.99 -3.21
C TYR A 384 18.04 11.67 -4.45
N ALA A 385 19.21 12.30 -4.61
CA ALA A 385 20.08 12.05 -5.76
C ALA A 385 20.57 10.60 -5.82
N GLN A 386 20.86 9.99 -4.67
CA GLN A 386 21.22 8.58 -4.59
C GLN A 386 20.04 7.68 -4.96
N ALA A 387 18.85 7.94 -4.43
CA ALA A 387 17.64 7.18 -4.78
C ALA A 387 17.32 7.25 -6.29
N VAL A 388 17.50 8.41 -6.92
CA VAL A 388 17.41 8.57 -8.38
C VAL A 388 18.42 7.67 -9.09
N LYS A 389 19.70 7.71 -8.70
CA LYS A 389 20.77 6.88 -9.31
C LYS A 389 20.50 5.38 -9.16
N ASP A 390 20.04 4.96 -7.99
CA ASP A 390 19.71 3.55 -7.73
C ASP A 390 18.54 3.10 -8.62
N CYS A 391 17.50 3.94 -8.73
CA CYS A 391 16.35 3.65 -9.58
C CYS A 391 16.71 3.68 -11.07
N GLN A 392 17.57 4.61 -11.49
CA GLN A 392 18.10 4.67 -12.86
C GLN A 392 18.88 3.40 -13.21
N SER A 393 19.75 2.95 -12.31
CA SER A 393 20.54 1.73 -12.48
C SER A 393 19.61 0.52 -12.63
N PHE A 394 18.62 0.38 -11.75
CA PHE A 394 17.62 -0.67 -11.83
C PHE A 394 16.85 -0.66 -13.16
N ILE A 395 16.37 0.52 -13.59
CA ILE A 395 15.59 0.65 -14.83
C ILE A 395 16.45 0.30 -16.04
N ARG A 396 17.69 0.81 -16.11
CA ARG A 396 18.62 0.50 -17.20
C ARG A 396 18.99 -0.98 -17.25
N GLU A 397 19.26 -1.60 -16.10
CA GLU A 397 19.63 -3.01 -16.03
C GLU A 397 18.45 -3.90 -16.47
N LYS A 398 17.26 -3.64 -15.92
CA LYS A 398 16.09 -4.49 -16.14
C LYS A 398 15.40 -4.25 -17.48
N TYR A 399 15.38 -3.01 -17.98
CA TYR A 399 14.64 -2.59 -19.17
C TYR A 399 15.56 -2.05 -20.28
N ARG A 400 16.82 -2.50 -20.32
CA ARG A 400 17.85 -2.04 -21.27
C ARG A 400 17.39 -1.97 -22.73
N THR A 401 16.54 -2.91 -23.16
CA THR A 401 16.03 -2.98 -24.53
C THR A 401 15.03 -1.86 -24.87
N TYR A 402 14.47 -1.17 -23.87
CA TYR A 402 13.46 -0.12 -24.03
C TYR A 402 13.98 1.27 -23.68
N VAL A 403 15.03 1.35 -22.88
CA VAL A 403 15.70 2.60 -22.50
C VAL A 403 16.87 2.77 -23.46
N ALA A 404 16.72 3.62 -24.48
CA ALA A 404 17.83 3.94 -25.39
C ALA A 404 19.02 4.50 -24.60
N GLU A 405 20.25 4.20 -25.05
CA GLU A 405 21.51 4.62 -24.40
C GLU A 405 21.69 6.15 -24.39
#